data_AF-A0A0S4KSH8-F1
#
_entry.id   AF-A0A0S4KSH8-F1
#
_cell.length_a   1.000
_cell.length_b   1.000
_cell.length_c   1.000
_cell.angle_alpha   90.00
_cell.angle_beta   90.00
_cell.angle_gamma   90.00
#
_symmetry.space_group_name_H-M   'P 1'
#
loop_
_entity.id
_entity.type
_entity.pdbx_description
1 polymer ?
#
loop_
_entity_poly.entity_id
_entity_poly.type
_entity_poly.pdbx_seq_one_letter_code
_entity_poly.pdbx_strand_id
1 'polypeptide(L)'
;MRSHSMLMKMKDCSTGWYRIGLGLAFAGAMGFSTATEANALPIVFEFGFGGTVSYGGGANPLVTTGGVVTAVNNGTTGLSINGGLLDFSTGNYVSGGATATGFQNQYAGGGALTISGDIGGSEVVLLSGSFSGPSVFDCCTSAVSSFSGLLNIYHVDSSLASALGFNLPATGGSIAQVQIFFNGSAPTVAGTAFSGIQGGGSLTVADSAAGVPEPGALLLLGLGLLGGTAYRLMAEKKA
;
A
#
# COMPACT_ATOMS: atom_id res chain seq x y z
N MET A 1 -55.40 62.73 -26.51
CA MET A 1 -54.04 62.98 -27.05
C MET A 1 -53.03 62.59 -25.99
N ARG A 2 -52.05 61.78 -26.38
CA ARG A 2 -50.96 61.26 -25.53
C ARG A 2 -50.11 62.40 -24.98
N SER A 3 -49.75 62.34 -23.70
CA SER A 3 -48.56 63.03 -23.16
C SER A 3 -48.26 62.59 -21.73
N HIS A 4 -47.07 61.99 -21.52
CA HIS A 4 -46.19 62.06 -20.33
C HIS A 4 -46.76 61.53 -18.98
N SER A 5 -46.03 60.93 -18.06
CA SER A 5 -44.61 60.58 -17.91
C SER A 5 -44.48 59.51 -16.83
N MET A 6 -43.39 58.75 -16.93
CA MET A 6 -42.81 57.89 -15.92
C MET A 6 -42.82 58.48 -14.50
N LEU A 7 -42.94 57.61 -13.49
CA LEU A 7 -41.94 57.57 -12.42
C LEU A 7 -41.90 56.18 -11.77
N MET A 8 -40.95 55.40 -12.27
CA MET A 8 -40.32 54.26 -11.61
C MET A 8 -39.98 54.59 -10.16
N LYS A 9 -40.41 53.72 -9.24
CA LYS A 9 -39.71 53.49 -7.99
C LYS A 9 -38.92 52.19 -8.13
N MET A 10 -37.61 52.32 -8.30
CA MET A 10 -36.64 51.24 -8.14
C MET A 10 -36.59 50.83 -6.66
N LYS A 11 -36.92 49.56 -6.41
CA LYS A 11 -36.55 48.67 -5.29
C LYS A 11 -37.25 47.36 -5.67
N ASP A 12 -36.60 46.29 -6.08
CA ASP A 12 -35.43 45.67 -5.49
C ASP A 12 -34.63 44.94 -6.58
N CYS A 13 -33.37 45.34 -6.76
CA CYS A 13 -32.39 44.63 -7.57
C CYS A 13 -31.44 43.89 -6.64
N SER A 14 -31.81 42.70 -6.15
CA SER A 14 -30.83 41.77 -5.56
C SER A 14 -31.30 40.32 -5.41
N THR A 15 -32.58 40.02 -5.57
CA THR A 15 -33.12 38.69 -5.20
C THR A 15 -33.19 37.67 -6.34
N GLY A 16 -32.75 38.03 -7.55
CA GLY A 16 -32.92 37.19 -8.75
C GLY A 16 -31.71 36.35 -9.18
N TRP A 17 -30.50 36.68 -8.73
CA TRP A 17 -29.27 36.07 -9.26
C TRP A 17 -28.79 34.83 -8.49
N TYR A 18 -29.27 34.65 -7.26
CA TYR A 18 -28.82 33.54 -6.39
C TYR A 18 -29.47 32.19 -6.67
N ARG A 19 -30.58 32.13 -7.43
CA ARG A 19 -31.31 30.88 -7.66
C ARG A 19 -30.93 30.13 -8.94
N ILE A 20 -30.24 30.79 -9.87
CA ILE A 20 -29.80 30.17 -11.13
C ILE A 20 -28.38 29.59 -11.00
N GLY A 21 -27.54 30.18 -10.12
CA GLY A 21 -26.20 29.65 -9.84
C GLY A 21 -26.18 28.33 -9.06
N LEU A 22 -27.20 28.04 -8.25
CA LEU A 22 -27.26 26.81 -7.45
C LEU A 22 -27.76 25.60 -8.25
N GLY A 23 -28.59 25.81 -9.28
CA GLY A 23 -29.09 24.73 -10.14
C GLY A 23 -28.07 24.24 -11.17
N LEU A 24 -27.24 25.14 -11.71
CA LEU A 24 -26.18 24.80 -12.68
C LEU A 24 -24.93 24.19 -12.02
N ALA A 25 -24.68 24.47 -10.73
CA ALA A 25 -23.65 23.77 -9.96
C ALA A 25 -24.03 22.30 -9.66
N PHE A 26 -25.32 21.98 -9.60
CA PHE A 26 -25.79 20.60 -9.42
C PHE A 26 -25.85 19.79 -10.71
N ALA A 27 -26.07 20.42 -11.87
CA ALA A 27 -26.10 19.72 -13.16
C ALA A 27 -24.70 19.38 -13.69
N GLY A 28 -23.66 20.15 -13.33
CA GLY A 28 -22.26 19.81 -13.63
C GLY A 28 -21.66 18.73 -12.73
N ALA A 29 -22.33 18.36 -11.63
CA ALA A 29 -21.91 17.31 -10.70
C ALA A 29 -22.41 15.91 -11.09
N MET A 30 -23.22 15.78 -12.14
CA MET A 30 -23.66 14.49 -12.69
C MET A 30 -22.72 14.00 -13.79
N GLY A 31 -21.42 14.16 -13.55
CA GLY A 31 -20.35 13.45 -14.24
C GLY A 31 -19.58 12.61 -13.24
N PHE A 32 -20.28 11.95 -12.31
CA PHE A 32 -19.68 10.84 -11.57
C PHE A 32 -19.39 9.77 -12.62
N SER A 33 -18.16 9.80 -13.12
CA SER A 33 -17.52 8.62 -13.69
C SER A 33 -17.78 7.49 -12.73
N THR A 34 -18.66 6.57 -13.12
CA THR A 34 -18.66 5.22 -12.59
C THR A 34 -17.37 4.57 -13.07
N ALA A 35 -16.24 5.04 -12.53
CA ALA A 35 -15.13 4.14 -12.33
C ALA A 35 -15.71 3.09 -11.38
N THR A 36 -16.19 1.99 -11.95
CA THR A 36 -16.14 0.73 -11.24
C THR A 36 -14.68 0.64 -10.82
N GLU A 37 -14.39 0.95 -9.57
CA GLU A 37 -13.12 0.58 -8.97
C GLU A 37 -13.05 -0.93 -9.15
N ALA A 38 -12.34 -1.36 -10.20
CA ALA A 38 -11.88 -2.71 -10.30
C ALA A 38 -10.94 -2.82 -9.11
N ASN A 39 -11.47 -3.31 -7.98
CA ASN A 39 -10.69 -3.60 -6.79
C ASN A 39 -9.54 -4.48 -7.27
N ALA A 40 -8.36 -3.87 -7.43
CA ALA A 40 -7.16 -4.58 -7.81
C ALA A 40 -6.94 -5.61 -6.72
N LEU A 41 -7.11 -6.88 -7.05
CA LEU A 41 -6.94 -7.95 -6.09
C LEU A 41 -5.47 -7.95 -5.65
N PRO A 42 -5.18 -8.02 -4.34
CA PRO A 42 -3.81 -8.13 -3.90
C PRO A 42 -3.21 -9.43 -4.42
N ILE A 43 -1.96 -9.40 -4.86
CA ILE A 43 -1.22 -10.62 -5.21
C ILE A 43 -0.37 -11.06 -4.02
N VAL A 44 -0.38 -12.35 -3.73
CA VAL A 44 0.33 -12.96 -2.62
C VAL A 44 1.33 -13.95 -3.19
N PHE A 45 2.62 -13.66 -3.02
CA PHE A 45 3.69 -14.62 -3.26
C PHE A 45 3.85 -15.53 -2.05
N GLU A 46 3.97 -16.83 -2.28
CA GLU A 46 4.14 -17.85 -1.26
C GLU A 46 5.61 -18.30 -1.20
N PHE A 47 6.21 -18.18 -0.02
CA PHE A 47 7.58 -18.58 0.22
C PHE A 47 7.64 -20.00 0.81
N GLY A 48 8.41 -20.84 0.16
CA GLY A 48 8.73 -22.19 0.62
C GLY A 48 9.88 -22.23 1.61
N PHE A 49 10.25 -23.44 2.00
CA PHE A 49 11.42 -23.70 2.82
C PHE A 49 12.68 -23.72 1.94
N GLY A 50 13.71 -22.95 2.29
CA GLY A 50 14.99 -22.97 1.57
C GLY A 50 15.76 -21.65 1.64
N GLY A 51 16.86 -21.52 0.88
CA GLY A 51 17.71 -20.33 0.94
C GLY A 51 18.39 -20.09 2.28
N THR A 52 19.07 -18.96 2.40
CA THR A 52 19.79 -18.57 3.62
C THR A 52 19.48 -17.14 3.98
N VAL A 53 19.10 -16.92 5.24
CA VAL A 53 19.06 -15.60 5.87
C VAL A 53 20.34 -15.39 6.68
N SER A 54 20.90 -14.20 6.65
CA SER A 54 22.10 -13.85 7.41
C SER A 54 22.07 -12.41 7.89
N TYR A 55 22.71 -12.18 9.02
CA TYR A 55 22.96 -10.86 9.57
C TYR A 55 24.38 -10.86 10.15
N GLY A 56 25.20 -9.90 9.73
CA GLY A 56 26.59 -9.80 10.15
C GLY A 56 26.80 -9.25 11.57
N GLY A 57 25.75 -8.87 12.29
CA GLY A 57 25.84 -8.19 13.60
C GLY A 57 26.18 -6.69 13.47
N GLY A 58 26.14 -5.97 14.59
CA GLY A 58 26.51 -4.56 14.64
C GLY A 58 25.55 -3.64 13.87
N ALA A 59 26.04 -2.95 12.84
CA ALA A 59 25.24 -2.05 12.00
C ALA A 59 24.84 -2.67 10.64
N ASN A 60 25.11 -3.97 10.44
CA ASN A 60 24.88 -4.62 9.14
C ASN A 60 23.37 -4.76 8.81
N PRO A 61 23.00 -4.93 7.54
CA PRO A 61 21.64 -5.26 7.16
C PRO A 61 21.34 -6.75 7.39
N LEU A 62 20.04 -7.08 7.44
CA LEU A 62 19.55 -8.44 7.30
C LEU A 62 19.47 -8.79 5.81
N VAL A 63 20.01 -9.93 5.42
CA VAL A 63 20.10 -10.35 4.02
C VAL A 63 19.53 -11.75 3.87
N THR A 64 18.72 -11.97 2.84
CA THR A 64 18.36 -13.33 2.38
C THR A 64 18.84 -13.54 0.96
N THR A 65 19.37 -14.74 0.71
CA THR A 65 19.81 -15.17 -0.61
C THR A 65 19.18 -16.52 -0.96
N GLY A 66 18.60 -16.60 -2.15
CA GLY A 66 18.02 -17.81 -2.72
C GLY A 66 16.86 -18.39 -1.90
N GLY A 67 16.08 -17.53 -1.24
CA GLY A 67 14.83 -17.95 -0.59
C GLY A 67 13.89 -18.58 -1.60
N VAL A 68 13.15 -19.61 -1.23
CA VAL A 68 12.33 -20.35 -2.22
C VAL A 68 10.97 -19.69 -2.37
N VAL A 69 10.55 -19.43 -3.61
CA VAL A 69 9.20 -18.94 -3.93
C VAL A 69 8.48 -20.00 -4.76
N THR A 70 7.35 -20.50 -4.28
CA THR A 70 6.69 -21.66 -4.88
C THR A 70 5.49 -21.30 -5.74
N ALA A 71 4.80 -20.23 -5.40
CA ALA A 71 3.57 -19.84 -6.07
C ALA A 71 3.26 -18.36 -5.87
N VAL A 72 2.32 -17.87 -6.66
CA VAL A 72 1.72 -16.54 -6.53
C VAL A 72 0.23 -16.63 -6.84
N ASN A 73 -0.62 -15.99 -6.04
CA ASN A 73 -2.07 -16.02 -6.22
C ASN A 73 -2.72 -14.68 -5.89
N ASN A 74 -3.97 -14.48 -6.33
CA ASN A 74 -4.78 -13.29 -6.01
C ASN A 74 -6.06 -13.62 -5.23
N GLY A 75 -6.08 -14.79 -4.57
CA GLY A 75 -7.28 -15.35 -3.91
C GLY A 75 -8.31 -16.02 -4.83
N THR A 76 -8.19 -15.89 -6.16
CA THR A 76 -9.08 -16.54 -7.14
C THR A 76 -8.32 -17.39 -8.17
N THR A 77 -7.16 -16.93 -8.59
CA THR A 77 -6.24 -17.59 -9.50
C THR A 77 -4.90 -17.78 -8.79
N GLY A 78 -4.31 -18.97 -8.95
CA GLY A 78 -2.98 -19.29 -8.45
C GLY A 78 -2.10 -19.80 -9.58
N LEU A 79 -0.85 -19.33 -9.61
CA LEU A 79 0.17 -19.72 -10.56
C LEU A 79 1.33 -20.34 -9.80
N SER A 80 1.82 -21.49 -10.24
CA SER A 80 3.06 -22.06 -9.75
C SER A 80 4.25 -21.27 -10.31
N ILE A 81 5.26 -21.04 -9.48
CA ILE A 81 6.53 -20.45 -9.91
C ILE A 81 7.59 -21.56 -9.92
N ASN A 82 8.11 -21.87 -11.10
CA ASN A 82 9.23 -22.80 -11.24
C ASN A 82 10.55 -22.07 -11.03
N GLY A 83 11.46 -22.69 -10.28
CA GLY A 83 12.77 -22.09 -9.96
C GLY A 83 12.69 -20.76 -9.20
N GLY A 84 11.60 -20.50 -8.47
CA GLY A 84 11.37 -19.20 -7.85
C GLY A 84 12.37 -18.89 -6.74
N LEU A 85 13.02 -17.73 -6.83
CA LEU A 85 14.01 -17.26 -5.88
C LEU A 85 13.65 -15.89 -5.31
N LEU A 86 13.88 -15.73 -4.01
CA LEU A 86 13.77 -14.51 -3.25
C LEU A 86 15.15 -14.09 -2.76
N ASP A 87 15.57 -12.90 -3.18
CA ASP A 87 16.73 -12.21 -2.64
C ASP A 87 16.28 -10.89 -2.02
N PHE A 88 16.74 -10.59 -0.80
CA PHE A 88 16.52 -9.26 -0.23
C PHE A 88 17.66 -8.81 0.68
N SER A 89 17.76 -7.50 0.86
CA SER A 89 18.57 -6.86 1.88
C SER A 89 17.78 -5.70 2.48
N THR A 90 17.79 -5.57 3.80
CA THR A 90 17.20 -4.42 4.50
C THR A 90 18.12 -3.20 4.46
N GLY A 91 17.69 -2.09 5.05
CA GLY A 91 18.62 -1.08 5.54
C GLY A 91 19.46 -1.59 6.73
N ASN A 92 20.38 -0.76 7.20
CA ASN A 92 21.23 -1.07 8.34
C ASN A 92 20.44 -1.28 9.63
N TYR A 93 20.97 -2.08 10.55
CA TYR A 93 20.44 -2.22 11.90
C TYR A 93 20.37 -0.84 12.60
N VAL A 94 19.22 -0.57 13.23
CA VAL A 94 18.94 0.68 13.95
C VAL A 94 18.94 0.48 15.45
N SER A 95 18.17 -0.52 15.91
CA SER A 95 17.99 -0.78 17.34
C SER A 95 17.47 -2.18 17.57
N GLY A 96 17.52 -2.64 18.81
CA GLY A 96 16.89 -3.88 19.22
C GLY A 96 16.99 -4.07 20.72
N GLY A 97 16.15 -4.96 21.24
CA GLY A 97 16.04 -5.17 22.67
C GLY A 97 15.32 -6.47 23.02
N ALA A 98 15.55 -6.95 24.23
CA ALA A 98 14.86 -8.12 24.75
C ALA A 98 13.35 -7.85 24.86
N THR A 99 12.56 -8.87 24.54
CA THR A 99 11.11 -8.91 24.73
C THR A 99 10.79 -9.96 25.81
N ALA A 100 9.52 -10.06 26.20
CA ALA A 100 9.09 -11.07 27.19
C ALA A 100 9.41 -12.52 26.77
N THR A 101 9.53 -12.77 25.46
CA THR A 101 9.71 -14.11 24.89
C THR A 101 10.92 -14.22 23.96
N GLY A 102 11.81 -13.22 23.93
CA GLY A 102 13.00 -13.21 23.08
C GLY A 102 13.61 -11.82 22.91
N PHE A 103 13.75 -11.34 21.68
CA PHE A 103 14.17 -9.99 21.32
C PHE A 103 13.56 -9.55 19.97
N GLN A 104 13.62 -8.25 19.73
CA GLN A 104 13.25 -7.64 18.46
C GLN A 104 14.42 -6.81 17.95
N ASN A 105 14.72 -6.93 16.66
CA ASN A 105 15.65 -6.05 15.94
C ASN A 105 14.87 -5.20 14.93
N GLN A 106 15.21 -3.92 14.84
CA GLN A 106 14.70 -2.99 13.85
C GLN A 106 15.80 -2.59 12.89
N TYR A 107 15.47 -2.58 11.61
CA TYR A 107 16.33 -2.17 10.52
C TYR A 107 15.75 -0.93 9.86
N ALA A 108 16.60 -0.05 9.34
CA ALA A 108 16.17 1.13 8.62
C ALA A 108 15.47 0.76 7.30
N GLY A 109 14.70 1.69 6.75
CA GLY A 109 14.24 1.60 5.37
C GLY A 109 15.40 1.67 4.37
N GLY A 110 15.09 1.34 3.11
CA GLY A 110 16.09 1.13 2.06
C GLY A 110 16.41 -0.34 1.82
N GLY A 111 17.48 -0.61 1.09
CA GLY A 111 17.75 -1.95 0.59
C GLY A 111 16.81 -2.33 -0.57
N ALA A 112 16.77 -3.62 -0.89
CA ALA A 112 16.09 -4.12 -2.09
C ALA A 112 15.50 -5.50 -1.84
N LEU A 113 14.45 -5.82 -2.57
CA LEU A 113 13.86 -7.15 -2.67
C LEU A 113 13.62 -7.47 -4.14
N THR A 114 13.99 -8.68 -4.54
CA THR A 114 13.78 -9.21 -5.89
C THR A 114 13.22 -10.62 -5.79
N ILE A 115 12.18 -10.89 -6.58
CA ILE A 115 11.67 -12.23 -6.82
C ILE A 115 11.88 -12.55 -8.31
N SER A 116 12.60 -13.62 -8.60
CA SER A 116 12.74 -14.18 -9.93
C SER A 116 12.09 -15.56 -10.02
N GLY A 117 11.79 -15.99 -11.23
CA GLY A 117 11.25 -17.33 -11.48
C GLY A 117 10.54 -17.41 -12.83
N ASP A 118 9.94 -18.57 -13.08
CA ASP A 118 9.20 -18.86 -14.31
C ASP A 118 7.73 -19.22 -14.01
N ILE A 119 6.80 -18.55 -14.69
CA ILE A 119 5.35 -18.76 -14.58
C ILE A 119 4.72 -19.34 -15.87
N GLY A 120 5.52 -19.91 -16.77
CA GLY A 120 5.04 -20.57 -18.00
C GLY A 120 5.76 -20.18 -19.30
N GLY A 121 7.02 -19.77 -19.22
CA GLY A 121 7.85 -19.41 -20.37
C GLY A 121 9.33 -19.54 -20.08
N SER A 122 9.93 -18.48 -19.53
CA SER A 122 11.35 -18.41 -19.19
C SER A 122 11.53 -17.75 -17.84
N GLU A 123 12.68 -17.99 -17.20
CA GLU A 123 13.04 -17.32 -15.96
C GLU A 123 13.17 -15.80 -16.17
N VAL A 124 12.42 -15.02 -15.39
CA VAL A 124 12.39 -13.56 -15.43
C VAL A 124 12.33 -12.98 -14.02
N VAL A 125 12.55 -11.67 -13.88
CA VAL A 125 12.25 -10.94 -12.64
C VAL A 125 10.75 -10.70 -12.57
N LEU A 126 10.08 -11.41 -11.65
CA LEU A 126 8.64 -11.34 -11.43
C LEU A 126 8.24 -10.09 -10.65
N LEU A 127 9.05 -9.69 -9.67
CA LEU A 127 8.80 -8.51 -8.84
C LEU A 127 10.11 -7.94 -8.30
N SER A 128 10.22 -6.60 -8.25
CA SER A 128 11.26 -5.95 -7.46
C SER A 128 10.80 -4.65 -6.80
N GLY A 129 11.41 -4.39 -5.65
CA GLY A 129 11.04 -3.30 -4.75
C GLY A 129 12.14 -2.92 -3.78
N SER A 130 11.85 -1.96 -2.91
CA SER A 130 12.75 -1.50 -1.84
C SER A 130 11.96 -1.27 -0.56
N PHE A 131 12.55 -1.52 0.61
CA PHE A 131 11.84 -1.27 1.86
C PHE A 131 11.56 0.22 2.06
N SER A 132 10.29 0.57 2.21
CA SER A 132 9.81 1.95 2.24
C SER A 132 9.94 2.61 3.62
N GLY A 133 10.18 1.81 4.66
CA GLY A 133 10.33 2.25 6.03
C GLY A 133 11.04 1.19 6.88
N PRO A 134 11.07 1.36 8.21
CA PRO A 134 11.69 0.40 9.09
C PRO A 134 11.10 -1.00 8.95
N SER A 135 11.96 -2.00 9.04
CA SER A 135 11.60 -3.41 9.00
C SER A 135 11.96 -4.07 10.33
N VAL A 136 11.21 -5.09 10.71
CA VAL A 136 11.28 -5.72 12.03
C VAL A 136 11.63 -7.19 11.90
N PHE A 137 12.62 -7.64 12.66
CA PHE A 137 12.92 -9.04 12.88
C PHE A 137 12.62 -9.38 14.33
N ASP A 138 11.72 -10.33 14.54
CA ASP A 138 11.32 -10.85 15.84
C ASP A 138 11.87 -12.26 16.03
N CYS A 139 12.48 -12.51 17.18
CA CYS A 139 12.98 -13.82 17.59
C CYS A 139 12.79 -13.99 19.10
N CYS A 140 12.69 -15.18 19.70
CA CYS A 140 12.12 -16.38 19.14
C CYS A 140 11.18 -16.96 20.18
N THR A 141 9.88 -16.71 20.01
CA THR A 141 8.88 -17.44 20.81
C THR A 141 8.80 -18.84 20.22
N SER A 142 9.19 -19.86 20.99
CA SER A 142 9.10 -21.27 20.56
C SER A 142 9.89 -21.62 19.28
N ALA A 143 11.13 -21.13 19.16
CA ALA A 143 12.06 -21.40 18.05
C ALA A 143 11.64 -20.87 16.66
N VAL A 144 10.58 -20.08 16.57
CA VAL A 144 10.19 -19.40 15.33
C VAL A 144 10.67 -17.95 15.40
N SER A 145 11.35 -17.50 14.35
CA SER A 145 11.62 -16.08 14.11
C SER A 145 10.89 -15.61 12.86
N SER A 146 10.55 -14.33 12.83
CA SER A 146 9.85 -13.71 11.72
C SER A 146 10.45 -12.38 11.34
N PHE A 147 10.50 -12.10 10.05
CA PHE A 147 10.83 -10.80 9.49
C PHE A 147 9.58 -10.20 8.86
N SER A 148 9.35 -8.91 9.10
CA SER A 148 8.28 -8.14 8.48
C SER A 148 8.74 -6.75 8.06
N GLY A 149 8.15 -6.22 7.00
CA GLY A 149 8.46 -4.89 6.49
C GLY A 149 7.47 -4.43 5.43
N LEU A 150 7.53 -3.13 5.13
CA LEU A 150 6.78 -2.52 4.03
C LEU A 150 7.71 -2.24 2.86
N LEU A 151 7.23 -2.52 1.64
CA LEU A 151 7.99 -2.36 0.40
C LEU A 151 7.27 -1.39 -0.53
N ASN A 152 8.06 -0.53 -1.19
CA ASN A 152 7.64 0.18 -2.39
C ASN A 152 8.02 -0.67 -3.60
N ILE A 153 7.04 -1.03 -4.42
CA ILE A 153 7.25 -1.83 -5.63
C ILE A 153 7.49 -0.90 -6.81
N TYR A 154 8.56 -1.17 -7.56
CA TYR A 154 8.89 -0.41 -8.78
C TYR A 154 8.92 -1.28 -10.04
N HIS A 155 8.75 -2.60 -9.91
CA HIS A 155 8.59 -3.51 -11.05
C HIS A 155 7.72 -4.71 -10.68
N VAL A 156 6.77 -5.05 -11.54
CA VAL A 156 6.09 -6.36 -11.60
C VAL A 156 6.06 -6.79 -13.05
N ASP A 157 6.36 -8.07 -13.31
CA ASP A 157 6.31 -8.62 -14.67
C ASP A 157 4.90 -8.48 -15.27
N SER A 158 4.84 -8.08 -16.54
CA SER A 158 3.58 -7.83 -17.23
C SER A 158 2.77 -9.11 -17.46
N SER A 159 3.45 -10.24 -17.69
CA SER A 159 2.79 -11.53 -17.89
C SER A 159 2.15 -11.98 -16.58
N LEU A 160 2.87 -11.85 -15.46
CA LEU A 160 2.34 -12.10 -14.13
C LEU A 160 1.14 -11.20 -13.81
N ALA A 161 1.28 -9.90 -14.00
CA ALA A 161 0.22 -8.94 -13.74
C ALA A 161 -1.03 -9.25 -14.56
N SER A 162 -0.87 -9.56 -15.86
CA SER A 162 -1.97 -9.91 -16.74
C SER A 162 -2.66 -11.23 -16.33
N ALA A 163 -1.90 -12.24 -15.93
CA ALA A 163 -2.42 -13.55 -15.54
C ALA A 163 -3.22 -13.49 -14.22
N LEU A 164 -2.90 -12.54 -13.33
CA LEU A 164 -3.58 -12.33 -12.06
C LEU A 164 -4.53 -11.13 -12.05
N GLY A 165 -4.74 -10.46 -13.19
CA GLY A 165 -5.61 -9.29 -13.28
C GLY A 165 -5.17 -8.13 -12.38
N PHE A 166 -3.87 -7.97 -12.15
CA PHE A 166 -3.30 -6.87 -11.38
C PHE A 166 -3.23 -5.60 -12.24
N ASN A 167 -3.80 -4.50 -11.75
CA ASN A 167 -3.83 -3.24 -12.51
C ASN A 167 -2.40 -2.67 -12.67
N LEU A 168 -2.03 -2.35 -13.91
CA LEU A 168 -0.77 -1.70 -14.28
C LEU A 168 -0.98 -0.16 -14.29
N PRO A 169 0.05 0.67 -14.01
CA PRO A 169 1.45 0.44 -14.33
C PRO A 169 2.21 -0.11 -13.13
N ALA A 170 2.77 -1.31 -13.26
CA ALA A 170 3.61 -1.92 -12.22
C ALA A 170 4.99 -1.23 -12.06
N THR A 171 5.02 0.10 -12.08
CA THR A 171 6.20 0.95 -11.93
C THR A 171 5.86 2.11 -11.00
N GLY A 172 6.10 1.89 -9.70
CA GLY A 172 6.04 2.92 -8.66
C GLY A 172 4.65 3.17 -8.07
N GLY A 173 4.46 2.82 -6.80
CA GLY A 173 3.28 3.24 -6.02
C GLY A 173 2.72 2.16 -5.10
N SER A 174 2.74 0.89 -5.53
CA SER A 174 2.16 -0.21 -4.75
C SER A 174 2.92 -0.49 -3.46
N ILE A 175 2.16 -0.78 -2.41
CA ILE A 175 2.69 -1.14 -1.09
C ILE A 175 2.56 -2.64 -0.92
N ALA A 176 3.66 -3.30 -0.56
CA ALA A 176 3.64 -4.69 -0.18
C ALA A 176 4.02 -4.89 1.28
N GLN A 177 3.35 -5.83 1.94
CA GLN A 177 3.73 -6.35 3.24
C GLN A 177 4.47 -7.67 3.03
N VAL A 178 5.70 -7.75 3.53
CA VAL A 178 6.46 -9.00 3.55
C VAL A 178 6.37 -9.63 4.94
N GLN A 179 6.20 -10.94 4.99
CA GLN A 179 6.33 -11.73 6.21
C GLN A 179 7.10 -13.01 5.90
N ILE A 180 8.26 -13.19 6.53
CA ILE A 180 9.11 -14.36 6.32
C ILE A 180 9.36 -15.02 7.66
N PHE A 181 9.21 -16.34 7.70
CA PHE A 181 9.55 -17.15 8.86
C PHE A 181 10.90 -17.82 8.63
N PHE A 182 11.67 -17.98 9.70
CA PHE A 182 12.96 -18.66 9.65
C PHE A 182 12.96 -19.84 10.62
N ASN A 183 13.58 -20.93 10.17
CA ASN A 183 13.76 -22.14 10.96
C ASN A 183 15.27 -22.46 10.97
N GLY A 184 15.89 -22.39 12.15
CA GLY A 184 17.33 -22.60 12.29
C GLY A 184 17.89 -22.04 13.59
N SER A 185 19.21 -21.97 13.67
CA SER A 185 19.95 -21.36 14.78
C SER A 185 19.62 -19.87 14.85
N ALA A 186 18.54 -19.55 15.54
CA ALA A 186 18.16 -18.17 15.71
C ALA A 186 19.10 -17.49 16.71
N PRO A 187 19.31 -16.17 16.59
CA PRO A 187 20.12 -15.46 17.57
C PRO A 187 19.47 -15.61 18.95
N THR A 188 20.26 -15.45 20.00
CA THR A 188 19.73 -15.43 21.38
C THR A 188 19.70 -14.02 21.96
N VAL A 189 20.29 -13.05 21.27
CA VAL A 189 20.43 -11.66 21.72
C VAL A 189 20.23 -10.70 20.54
N ALA A 190 19.68 -9.52 20.82
CA ALA A 190 19.55 -8.46 19.83
C ALA A 190 20.93 -8.02 19.29
N GLY A 191 20.98 -7.65 18.00
CA GLY A 191 22.20 -7.13 17.38
C GLY A 191 23.35 -8.13 17.15
N THR A 192 23.19 -9.41 17.49
CA THR A 192 24.22 -10.44 17.27
C THR A 192 24.16 -11.03 15.87
N ALA A 193 25.33 -11.36 15.32
CA ALA A 193 25.43 -12.02 14.04
C ALA A 193 24.76 -13.41 14.05
N PHE A 194 24.17 -13.80 12.93
CA PHE A 194 23.59 -15.13 12.73
C PHE A 194 23.49 -15.50 11.25
N SER A 195 23.27 -16.78 11.00
CA SER A 195 22.84 -17.32 9.71
C SER A 195 21.90 -18.49 9.95
N GLY A 196 20.86 -18.60 9.12
CA GLY A 196 19.82 -19.60 9.26
C GLY A 196 19.10 -19.87 7.94
N ILE A 197 18.20 -20.86 7.95
CA ILE A 197 17.44 -21.27 6.77
C ILE A 197 16.06 -20.62 6.81
N GLN A 198 15.53 -20.20 5.65
CA GLN A 198 14.16 -19.72 5.57
C GLN A 198 13.19 -20.87 5.83
N GLY A 199 12.24 -20.65 6.75
CA GLY A 199 11.19 -21.59 7.12
C GLY A 199 9.93 -21.48 6.26
N GLY A 200 9.74 -20.35 5.56
CA GLY A 200 8.59 -20.06 4.70
C GLY A 200 8.12 -18.61 4.80
N GLY A 201 6.90 -18.31 4.36
CA GLY A 201 6.29 -16.98 4.50
C GLY A 201 5.46 -16.55 3.30
N SER A 202 5.18 -15.25 3.24
CA SER A 202 4.48 -14.64 2.11
C SER A 202 4.84 -13.18 1.89
N LEU A 203 4.54 -12.68 0.70
CA LEU A 203 4.59 -11.26 0.34
C LEU A 203 3.29 -10.87 -0.33
N THR A 204 2.53 -10.02 0.35
CA THR A 204 1.24 -9.51 -0.14
C THR A 204 1.45 -8.13 -0.74
N VAL A 205 1.21 -8.00 -2.05
CA VAL A 205 1.28 -6.74 -2.79
C VAL A 205 -0.13 -6.22 -3.00
N ALA A 206 -0.41 -5.03 -2.50
CA ALA A 206 -1.67 -4.33 -2.75
C ALA A 206 -1.40 -3.12 -3.66
N ASP A 207 -2.28 -2.91 -4.64
CA ASP A 207 -2.25 -1.70 -5.45
C ASP A 207 -2.67 -0.51 -4.59
N SER A 208 -1.78 0.48 -4.49
CA SER A 208 -2.05 1.74 -3.78
C SER A 208 -3.23 2.53 -4.35
N ALA A 209 -3.58 2.32 -5.63
CA ALA A 209 -4.70 3.00 -6.27
C ALA A 209 -6.07 2.52 -5.74
N ALA A 210 -6.14 1.35 -5.08
CA ALA A 210 -7.37 0.82 -4.48
C ALA A 210 -7.55 1.22 -3.00
N GLY A 211 -6.65 2.03 -2.42
CA GLY A 211 -6.57 2.21 -0.97
C GLY A 211 -6.32 3.61 -0.42
N VAL A 212 -6.18 4.64 -1.26
CA VAL A 212 -6.07 6.03 -0.79
C VAL A 212 -7.30 6.79 -1.28
N PRO A 213 -8.20 7.24 -0.38
CA PRO A 213 -9.32 8.09 -0.80
C PRO A 213 -8.74 9.28 -1.56
N GLU A 214 -9.12 9.42 -2.83
CA GLU A 214 -8.72 10.58 -3.60
C GLU A 214 -9.08 11.86 -2.83
N PRO A 215 -8.29 12.94 -2.95
CA PRO A 215 -8.56 14.21 -2.28
C PRO A 215 -10.00 14.74 -2.47
N GLY A 216 -10.69 14.29 -3.52
CA GLY A 216 -12.11 14.57 -3.76
C GLY A 216 -13.05 14.05 -2.66
N ALA A 217 -12.80 12.87 -2.08
CA ALA A 217 -13.62 12.31 -1.00
C ALA A 217 -13.42 13.07 0.32
N LEU A 218 -12.20 13.54 0.60
CA LEU A 218 -11.90 14.42 1.73
C LEU A 218 -12.47 15.83 1.53
N LEU A 219 -12.49 16.33 0.30
CA LEU A 219 -13.19 17.58 -0.07
C LEU A 219 -14.70 17.45 0.12
N LEU A 220 -15.30 16.32 -0.24
CA LEU A 220 -16.73 16.06 -0.07
C LEU A 220 -17.11 15.94 1.43
N LEU A 221 -16.28 15.27 2.23
CA LEU A 221 -16.45 15.19 3.69
C LEU A 221 -16.26 16.56 4.37
N GLY A 222 -15.25 17.33 3.93
CA GLY A 222 -14.98 18.69 4.40
C GLY A 222 -16.09 19.68 4.05
N LEU A 223 -16.68 19.59 2.86
CA LEU A 223 -17.84 20.37 2.45
C LEU A 223 -19.10 19.98 3.22
N GLY A 224 -19.28 18.69 3.55
CA GLY A 224 -20.37 18.23 4.42
C GLY A 224 -20.32 18.80 5.84
N LEU A 225 -19.11 18.89 6.42
CA LEU A 225 -18.87 19.50 7.74
C LEU A 225 -19.06 21.02 7.75
N LEU A 226 -18.67 21.71 6.68
CA LEU A 226 -18.91 23.15 6.51
C LEU A 226 -20.39 23.48 6.20
N GLY A 227 -21.09 22.62 5.47
CA GLY A 227 -22.53 22.75 5.23
C GLY A 227 -23.37 22.58 6.49
N GLY A 228 -23.00 21.62 7.37
CA GLY A 228 -23.68 21.40 8.65
C GLY A 228 -23.52 22.55 9.64
N THR A 229 -22.36 23.20 9.67
CA THR A 229 -22.11 24.35 10.56
C THR A 229 -22.80 25.63 10.07
N ALA A 230 -22.88 25.85 8.76
CA ALA A 230 -23.63 26.97 8.18
C ALA A 230 -25.15 26.85 8.40
N TYR A 231 -25.70 25.63 8.36
CA TYR A 231 -27.13 25.40 8.64
C TYR A 231 -27.47 25.66 10.11
N ARG A 232 -26.55 25.33 11.04
CA ARG A 232 -26.73 25.57 12.48
C ARG A 232 -26.73 27.07 12.82
N LEU A 233 -25.84 27.84 12.20
CA LEU A 233 -25.76 29.31 12.37
C LEU A 233 -26.96 30.06 11.78
N MET A 234 -27.63 29.51 10.76
CA MET A 234 -28.86 30.09 10.21
C MET A 234 -30.13 29.70 10.99
N ALA A 235 -30.12 28.58 11.71
CA ALA A 235 -31.21 28.19 12.59
C ALA A 235 -31.26 29.02 13.89
N GLU A 236 -30.11 29.42 14.43
CA GLU A 236 -30.03 30.26 15.64
C GLU A 236 -30.41 31.72 15.41
N LYS A 237 -30.39 32.22 14.17
CA LYS A 237 -30.86 33.58 13.83
C LYS A 237 -32.38 33.69 13.63
N LYS A 238 -33.12 32.58 13.77
CA LYS A 238 -34.58 32.52 13.61
C LYS A 238 -35.33 32.17 14.90
N ALA A 239 -34.64 32.07 16.04
CA ALA A 239 -35.25 32.01 17.36
C ALA A 239 -35.33 33.41 17.99
#